data_AF-A0A846T901-F1
#
_entry.id   AF-A0A846T901-F1
#
_cell.length_a   1.000
_cell.length_b   1.000
_cell.length_c   1.000
_cell.angle_alpha   90.00
_cell.angle_beta   90.00
_cell.angle_gamma   90.00
#
_symmetry.space_group_name_H-M   'P 1'
#
loop_
_entity.id
_entity.type
_entity.pdbx_description
1 polymer ?
#
loop_
_entity_poly.entity_id
_entity_poly.type
_entity_poly.pdbx_seq_one_letter_code
_entity_poly.pdbx_strand_id
1 'polypeptide(L)' 'MIHSEILQEKDKTQARLSEECSSIHEYLVKSQIDAEKIAESYGFTLRYAEMPILPLQRK' A
#
# COMPACT_ATOMS: atom_id res chain seq x y z
N MET A 1 -3.50 16.66 -17.59
CA MET A 1 -3.73 15.91 -16.34
C MET A 1 -4.16 14.52 -16.76
N ILE A 2 -3.32 13.50 -16.59
CA ILE A 2 -3.64 12.15 -17.08
C ILE A 2 -4.69 11.56 -16.14
N HIS A 3 -5.95 11.54 -16.59
CA HIS A 3 -7.01 10.71 -16.02
C HIS A 3 -6.74 9.26 -16.42
N SER A 4 -5.82 8.61 -15.70
CA SER A 4 -5.69 7.17 -15.79
C SER A 4 -6.70 6.57 -14.82
N GLU A 5 -7.50 5.62 -15.31
CA GLU A 5 -8.40 4.82 -14.48
C GLU A 5 -7.63 4.15 -13.33
N ILE A 6 -6.36 3.77 -13.57
CA ILE A 6 -5.47 3.20 -12.55
C ILE A 6 -5.20 4.19 -11.42
N LEU A 7 -4.95 5.47 -11.75
CA LEU A 7 -4.72 6.51 -10.74
C LEU A 7 -5.99 6.77 -9.93
N GLN A 8 -7.16 6.79 -10.57
CA GLN A 8 -8.44 6.98 -9.90
C GLN A 8 -8.77 5.83 -8.95
N GLU A 9 -8.60 4.58 -9.38
CA GLU A 9 -8.86 3.42 -8.53
C GLU A 9 -7.87 3.32 -7.37
N LYS A 10 -6.60 3.70 -7.61
CA LYS A 10 -5.60 3.83 -6.54
C LYS A 10 -6.06 4.88 -5.52
N ASP A 11 -6.45 6.08 -5.95
CA ASP A 11 -6.88 7.15 -5.03
C ASP A 11 -8.13 6.74 -4.23
N LYS A 12 -9.13 6.11 -4.87
CA LYS A 12 -10.33 5.59 -4.17
C LYS A 12 -9.98 4.54 -3.13
N THR A 13 -9.10 3.60 -3.49
CA THR A 13 -8.66 2.54 -2.57
C THR A 13 -7.94 3.11 -1.36
N GLN A 14 -7.06 4.09 -1.58
CA GLN A 14 -6.36 4.78 -0.50
C GLN A 14 -7.29 5.57 0.41
N ALA A 15 -8.29 6.27 -0.16
CA ALA A 15 -9.28 7.01 0.62
C ALA A 15 -10.08 6.07 1.54
N ARG A 16 -10.62 4.97 0.99
CA ARG A 16 -11.36 3.96 1.78
C ARG A 16 -10.52 3.38 2.92
N LEU A 17 -9.29 2.94 2.62
CA LEU A 17 -8.40 2.39 3.63
C LEU A 17 -8.01 3.43 4.70
N SER A 18 -7.90 4.71 4.33
CA SER A 18 -7.63 5.79 5.28
C SER A 18 -8.79 6.05 6.23
N GLU A 19 -10.04 5.85 5.80
CA GLU A 19 -11.23 5.98 6.66
C GLU A 19 -11.36 4.80 7.63
N GLU A 20 -10.95 3.60 7.19
CA GLU A 20 -11.06 2.36 7.98
C GLU A 20 -9.91 2.16 8.99
N CYS A 21 -8.84 2.95 8.91
CA CYS A 21 -7.64 2.78 9.72
C CYS A 21 -7.46 3.93 10.72
N SER A 22 -7.18 3.58 11.97
CA SER A 22 -6.98 4.55 13.06
C SER A 22 -5.55 5.11 13.10
N SER A 23 -4.62 4.48 12.36
CA SER A 23 -3.21 4.88 12.30
C SER A 23 -2.57 4.52 10.97
N ILE A 24 -1.47 5.22 10.65
CA ILE A 24 -0.64 4.92 9.46
C ILE A 24 -0.09 3.49 9.52
N HIS A 25 0.25 2.99 10.72
CA HIS A 25 0.73 1.62 10.87
C HIS A 25 -0.34 0.60 10.48
N GLU A 26 -1.57 0.77 10.98
CA GLU A 26 -2.69 -0.09 10.63
C GLU A 26 -2.99 -0.05 9.12
N TYR A 27 -2.96 1.13 8.53
CA TYR A 27 -3.11 1.33 7.09
C TYR A 27 -2.07 0.54 6.29
N LEU A 28 -0.79 0.63 6.66
CA LEU A 28 0.29 -0.04 5.95
C LEU A 28 0.17 -1.56 6.06
N VAL A 29 -0.15 -2.08 7.25
CA VAL A 29 -0.33 -3.53 7.47
C VAL A 29 -1.52 -4.06 6.66
N LYS A 30 -2.68 -3.40 6.71
CA LYS A 30 -3.86 -3.80 5.93
C LYS A 30 -3.59 -3.74 4.43
N SER A 31 -2.98 -2.65 3.95
CA SER A 31 -2.64 -2.47 2.54
C SER A 31 -1.70 -3.58 2.04
N GLN A 32 -0.71 -3.97 2.85
CA GLN A 32 0.20 -5.06 2.53
C GLN A 32 -0.55 -6.39 2.40
N ILE A 33 -1.37 -6.74 3.40
CA ILE A 33 -2.14 -7.99 3.40
C ILE A 33 -3.06 -8.08 2.18
N ASP A 34 -3.74 -6.99 1.84
CA ASP A 34 -4.64 -6.96 0.69
C ASP A 34 -3.88 -7.10 -0.63
N ALA A 35 -2.72 -6.45 -0.76
CA ALA A 35 -1.87 -6.58 -1.93
C ALA A 35 -1.36 -8.03 -2.10
N GLU A 36 -0.95 -8.69 -1.01
CA GLU A 36 -0.51 -10.09 -1.01
C GLU A 36 -1.64 -11.02 -1.46
N LYS A 37 -2.85 -10.89 -0.89
CA LYS A 37 -4.02 -11.70 -1.28
C LYS A 37 -4.39 -11.53 -2.75
N ILE A 38 -4.34 -10.30 -3.26
CA ILE A 38 -4.60 -10.02 -4.68
C ILE A 38 -3.55 -10.71 -5.53
N ALA A 39 -2.26 -10.54 -5.23
CA ALA A 39 -1.19 -11.18 -5.98
C ALA A 39 -1.34 -12.71 -6.01
N GLU A 40 -1.63 -13.33 -4.87
CA GLU A 40 -1.88 -14.77 -4.76
C GLU A 40 -3.05 -15.21 -5.65
N SER A 41 -4.14 -14.43 -5.69
CA SER A 41 -5.30 -14.72 -6.56
C SER A 41 -4.97 -14.69 -8.06
N TYR A 42 -3.93 -13.95 -8.45
CA TYR A 42 -3.39 -13.91 -9.81
C TYR A 42 -2.20 -14.87 -10.02
N GLY A 43 -1.86 -15.69 -9.03
CA GLY A 43 -0.83 -16.72 -9.13
C GLY A 43 0.61 -16.20 -9.05
N PHE A 44 0.85 -15.03 -8.45
CA PHE A 44 2.19 -14.53 -8.20
C PHE A 44 2.37 -14.05 -6.75
N THR A 45 3.61 -13.99 -6.30
CA THR A 45 3.96 -13.53 -4.94
C THR A 45 4.63 -12.18 -5.02
N LEU A 46 4.20 -11.23 -4.20
CA LEU A 46 4.87 -9.94 -4.07
C LEU A 46 6.24 -10.14 -3.42
N ARG A 47 7.27 -9.54 -4.03
CA ARG A 47 8.61 -9.43 -3.45
C ARG A 47 8.90 -7.96 -3.21
N TYR A 48 8.78 -7.54 -1.96
CA TYR A 48 9.15 -6.19 -1.57
C TYR A 48 10.67 -6.06 -1.55
N ALA A 49 11.18 -4.92 -2.03
CA ALA A 49 12.59 -4.61 -1.89
C ALA A 49 12.93 -4.39 -0.41
N GLU A 50 13.99 -5.01 0.07
CA GLU A 50 14.56 -4.68 1.37
C GLU A 50 15.12 -3.26 1.31
N MET A 51 14.44 -2.33 1.98
CA MET A 51 14.95 -0.99 2.15
C MET A 51 15.98 -1.00 3.29
N PRO A 52 17.22 -0.54 3.07
CA PRO A 52 18.15 -0.39 4.17
C PRO A 52 17.52 0.57 5.19
N ILE A 53 17.41 0.13 6.45
CA ILE A 53 16.97 0.99 7.55
C ILE A 53 18.06 2.02 7.76
N LEU A 54 17.98 3.14 7.05
CA LEU A 54 18.78 4.31 7.35
C LEU A 54 18.23 4.88 8.66
N PRO A 55 19.05 4.99 9.72
CA PRO A 55 18.60 5.60 10.96
C PRO A 55 18.05 6.99 10.62
N LEU A 56 16.82 7.27 11.06
CA LEU A 56 16.21 8.58 10.98
C LEU A 56 17.17 9.58 11.63
N GLN A 57 17.94 10.29 10.79
CA GLN A 57 18.75 11.41 11.21
C GLN A 57 17.79 12.51 11.64
N ARG A 58 17.42 12.52 12.94
CA ARG A 58 16.69 13.62 13.54
C ARG A 58 17.63 14.83 13.53
N LYS A 59 17.38 15.78 12.63
CA LYS A 59 17.99 17.12 12.66
C LYS A 59 17.34 17.96 13.74
#